data_AF-A0A0Q5UBH3-F1
#
_entry.id   AF-A0A0Q5UBH3-F1
#
_cell.length_a   1.000
_cell.length_b   1.000
_cell.length_c   1.000
_cell.angle_alpha   90.00
_cell.angle_beta   90.00
_cell.angle_gamma   90.00
#
_symmetry.space_group_name_H-M   'P 1'
#
loop_
_entity.id
_entity.type
_entity.pdbx_description
1 polymer ?
#
loop_
_entity_poly.entity_id
_entity_poly.type
_entity_poly.pdbx_seq_one_letter_code
_entity_poly.pdbx_strand_id
1 'polypeptide(L)'
;MLTMKKFIMTLFLMICQNLISQELPVLSTTSLYDEEQQFDHIDSGNYARDTHNERDQYVGLWQYNQNGILFILKIEKMDKVINKREFPGFEPHYNYFDQLTLRYRLVKNNILLFDNLNQDGVDPIANYATKHGSNNYARGRIWDRTRNVRGSHTITRLNTNPAKIIFNLERFDYTKVNDSSFYQDGQPLFSIPQNGIEMVKID
;
A
#
# COMPACT_ATOMS: atom_id res chain seq x y z
N MET A 1 -23.99 -37.79 -29.70
CA MET A 1 -23.80 -36.45 -30.32
C MET A 1 -23.96 -35.28 -29.35
N LEU A 2 -24.86 -35.34 -28.35
CA LEU A 2 -25.01 -34.30 -27.31
C LEU A 2 -23.77 -34.12 -26.41
N THR A 3 -23.00 -35.18 -26.17
CA THR A 3 -21.79 -35.18 -25.33
C THR A 3 -20.62 -34.41 -25.95
N MET A 4 -20.40 -34.54 -27.26
CA MET A 4 -19.33 -33.83 -27.98
C MET A 4 -19.57 -32.31 -28.04
N LYS A 5 -20.83 -31.90 -28.24
CA LYS A 5 -21.23 -30.48 -28.21
C LYS A 5 -21.01 -29.85 -26.83
N LYS A 6 -21.33 -30.57 -25.75
CA LYS A 6 -21.05 -30.12 -24.38
C LYS A 6 -19.55 -29.98 -24.12
N PHE A 7 -18.75 -30.95 -24.57
CA PHE A 7 -17.29 -30.91 -24.40
C PHE A 7 -16.64 -29.72 -25.12
N ILE A 8 -17.08 -29.42 -26.35
CA ILE A 8 -16.62 -28.26 -27.12
C ILE A 8 -17.02 -26.94 -26.43
N MET A 9 -18.26 -26.83 -25.92
CA MET A 9 -18.68 -25.63 -25.17
C MET A 9 -17.88 -25.44 -23.88
N THR A 10 -17.61 -26.51 -23.12
CA THR A 10 -16.81 -26.41 -21.90
C THR A 10 -15.36 -26.01 -22.21
N LEU A 11 -14.77 -26.56 -23.28
CA LEU A 11 -13.43 -26.17 -23.73
C LEU A 11 -13.37 -24.69 -24.13
N PHE A 12 -14.38 -24.22 -24.88
CA PHE A 12 -14.48 -22.82 -25.28
C PHE A 12 -14.63 -21.88 -24.08
N LEU A 13 -15.47 -22.25 -23.10
CA LEU A 13 -15.63 -21.49 -21.86
C LEU A 13 -14.33 -21.45 -21.03
N MET A 14 -13.60 -22.56 -20.94
CA MET A 14 -12.29 -22.58 -20.27
C MET A 14 -11.27 -21.69 -20.99
N ILE A 15 -11.23 -21.70 -22.33
CA ILE A 15 -10.34 -20.82 -23.11
C ILE A 15 -10.71 -19.34 -22.88
N CYS A 16 -12.01 -19.01 -22.90
CA CYS A 16 -12.49 -17.65 -22.62
C CYS A 16 -12.15 -17.18 -21.20
N GLN A 17 -12.20 -18.07 -20.21
CA GLN A 17 -11.79 -17.74 -18.84
C GLN A 17 -10.28 -17.44 -18.73
N ASN A 18 -9.43 -18.12 -19.52
CA ASN A 18 -7.99 -17.84 -19.55
C ASN A 18 -7.65 -16.49 -20.21
N LEU A 19 -8.47 -16.00 -21.15
CA LEU A 19 -8.27 -14.69 -21.78
C LEU A 19 -8.51 -13.51 -20.82
N ILE A 20 -9.43 -13.67 -19.86
CA ILE A 20 -9.78 -12.63 -18.87
C ILE A 20 -8.73 -12.51 -17.76
N SER A 21 -7.89 -13.54 -17.57
CA SER A 21 -6.90 -13.62 -16.50
C SER A 21 -5.46 -13.25 -16.92
N GLN A 22 -5.25 -12.70 -18.11
CA GLN A 22 -3.91 -12.33 -18.54
C GLN A 22 -3.42 -11.09 -17.77
N GLU A 23 -2.36 -11.27 -16.98
CA GLU A 23 -1.59 -10.15 -16.44
C GLU A 23 -1.04 -9.30 -17.58
N LEU A 24 -1.07 -7.98 -17.45
CA LEU A 24 -0.48 -7.09 -18.45
C LEU A 24 1.04 -7.36 -18.52
N PRO A 25 1.64 -7.43 -19.73
CA PRO A 25 3.02 -7.88 -19.87
C PRO A 25 4.02 -6.90 -19.25
N VAL A 26 5.11 -7.43 -18.70
CA VAL A 26 6.28 -6.62 -18.33
C VAL A 26 7.12 -6.42 -19.60
N LEU A 27 7.34 -5.17 -19.98
CA LEU A 27 8.06 -4.77 -21.19
C LEU A 27 9.53 -4.40 -20.89
N SER A 28 9.79 -3.89 -19.69
CA SER A 28 11.11 -3.49 -19.22
C SER A 28 11.21 -3.62 -17.69
N THR A 29 12.43 -3.59 -17.16
CA THR A 29 12.68 -3.60 -15.71
C THR A 29 13.62 -2.48 -15.31
N THR A 30 13.33 -1.83 -14.19
CA THR A 30 14.20 -0.81 -13.57
C THR A 30 14.39 -1.10 -12.09
N SER A 31 15.20 -0.29 -11.41
CA SER A 31 15.35 -0.31 -9.96
C SER A 31 15.03 1.07 -9.37
N LEU A 32 14.23 1.12 -8.29
CA LEU A 32 14.04 2.37 -7.53
C LEU A 32 15.27 2.73 -6.67
N TYR A 33 16.27 1.85 -6.62
CA TYR A 33 17.54 2.16 -5.97
C TYR A 33 18.45 3.01 -6.86
N ASP A 34 18.42 2.77 -8.17
CA ASP A 34 19.25 3.46 -9.15
C ASP A 34 18.63 4.83 -9.48
N GLU A 35 19.34 5.91 -9.15
CA GLU A 35 18.84 7.29 -9.34
C GLU A 35 18.63 7.64 -10.81
N GLU A 36 19.39 7.03 -11.72
CA GLU A 36 19.26 7.28 -13.17
C GLU A 36 17.97 6.65 -13.72
N GLN A 37 17.55 5.51 -13.16
CA GLN A 37 16.38 4.74 -13.61
C GLN A 37 15.11 5.04 -12.79
N GLN A 38 15.23 5.84 -11.72
CA GLN A 38 14.14 6.03 -10.78
C GLN A 38 12.94 6.73 -11.40
N PHE A 39 13.07 7.44 -12.52
CA PHE A 39 11.97 8.14 -13.16
C PHE A 39 11.28 7.27 -14.20
N ASP A 40 12.01 6.35 -14.84
CA ASP A 40 11.51 5.40 -15.85
C ASP A 40 10.52 4.39 -15.26
N HIS A 41 10.46 4.27 -13.92
CA HIS A 41 9.52 3.36 -13.28
C HIS A 41 8.05 3.65 -13.58
N ILE A 42 7.73 4.90 -13.97
CA ILE A 42 6.38 5.29 -14.33
C ILE A 42 6.02 4.92 -15.76
N ASP A 43 6.93 4.38 -16.57
CA ASP A 43 6.64 4.04 -17.96
C ASP A 43 5.72 2.82 -18.07
N SER A 44 4.88 2.83 -19.10
CA SER A 44 3.91 1.76 -19.29
C SER A 44 4.60 0.44 -19.58
N GLY A 45 4.21 -0.62 -18.86
CA GLY A 45 4.83 -1.94 -18.95
C GLY A 45 6.13 -2.11 -18.17
N ASN A 46 6.66 -1.06 -17.54
CA ASN A 46 7.88 -1.19 -16.75
C ASN A 46 7.61 -1.85 -15.38
N TYR A 47 8.59 -2.63 -14.90
CA TYR A 47 8.60 -3.22 -13.56
C TYR A 47 9.80 -2.73 -12.73
N ALA A 48 9.51 -1.91 -11.71
CA ALA A 48 10.50 -1.40 -10.76
C ALA A 48 10.74 -2.39 -9.61
N ARG A 49 11.90 -3.02 -9.60
CA ARG A 49 12.26 -4.07 -8.62
C ARG A 49 12.98 -3.52 -7.39
N ASP A 50 12.80 -4.18 -6.25
CA ASP A 50 13.57 -3.95 -5.03
C ASP A 50 14.93 -4.68 -5.07
N THR A 51 15.81 -4.28 -5.98
CA THR A 51 17.05 -5.03 -6.26
C THR A 51 18.05 -5.08 -5.10
N HIS A 52 17.91 -4.20 -4.10
CA HIS A 52 18.80 -4.10 -2.93
C HIS A 52 18.12 -4.48 -1.60
N ASN A 53 16.91 -5.03 -1.64
CA ASN A 53 16.13 -5.39 -0.45
C ASN A 53 15.93 -4.22 0.54
N GLU A 54 15.87 -2.99 0.02
CA GLU A 54 15.74 -1.78 0.83
C GLU A 54 14.42 -1.76 1.63
N ARG A 55 13.42 -2.51 1.19
CA ARG A 55 12.10 -2.58 1.83
C ARG A 55 12.05 -3.59 2.98
N ASP A 56 12.93 -4.59 2.99
CA ASP A 56 12.89 -5.68 3.98
C ASP A 56 13.08 -5.17 5.42
N GLN A 57 13.83 -4.09 5.59
CA GLN A 57 14.08 -3.47 6.89
C GLN A 57 12.80 -2.96 7.60
N TYR A 58 11.71 -2.75 6.86
CA TYR A 58 10.43 -2.27 7.38
C TYR A 58 9.46 -3.41 7.70
N VAL A 59 9.70 -4.63 7.19
CA VAL A 59 8.77 -5.75 7.31
C VAL A 59 8.61 -6.19 8.78
N GLY A 60 7.36 -6.32 9.22
CA GLY A 60 7.00 -6.77 10.56
C GLY A 60 5.80 -6.02 11.15
N LEU A 61 5.55 -6.30 12.44
CA LEU A 61 4.54 -5.61 13.23
C LEU A 61 5.22 -4.50 14.07
N TRP A 62 4.63 -3.32 14.05
CA TRP A 62 5.13 -2.14 14.76
C TRP A 62 4.04 -1.60 15.67
N GLN A 63 4.39 -1.18 16.88
CA GLN A 63 3.44 -0.73 17.88
C GLN A 63 3.77 0.67 18.40
N TYR A 64 2.76 1.52 18.43
CA TYR A 64 2.67 2.72 19.24
C TYR A 64 1.62 2.51 20.33
N ASN A 65 2.00 2.67 21.60
CA ASN A 65 1.10 2.51 22.74
C ASN A 65 1.34 3.62 23.77
N GLN A 66 0.69 4.77 23.58
CA GLN A 66 0.81 5.94 24.46
C GLN A 66 -0.50 6.72 24.49
N ASN A 67 -0.75 7.47 25.57
CA ASN A 67 -1.88 8.40 25.70
C ASN A 67 -3.25 7.76 25.41
N GLY A 68 -3.44 6.50 25.81
CA GLY A 68 -4.67 5.75 25.56
C GLY A 68 -4.89 5.30 24.12
N ILE A 69 -3.88 5.43 23.24
CA ILE A 69 -3.93 4.97 21.86
C ILE A 69 -2.99 3.79 21.69
N LEU A 70 -3.55 2.65 21.26
CA LEU A 70 -2.80 1.52 20.72
C LEU A 70 -2.97 1.49 19.21
N PHE A 71 -1.89 1.78 18.49
CA PHE A 71 -1.81 1.71 17.04
C PHE A 71 -0.77 0.66 16.66
N ILE A 72 -1.24 -0.40 16.00
CA ILE A 72 -0.40 -1.48 15.48
C ILE A 72 -0.39 -1.36 13.97
N LEU A 73 0.79 -1.34 13.37
CA LEU A 73 1.02 -1.28 11.94
C LEU A 73 1.74 -2.56 11.49
N LYS A 74 1.08 -3.36 10.64
CA LYS A 74 1.70 -4.49 9.96
C LYS A 74 2.20 -4.03 8.60
N ILE A 75 3.47 -4.29 8.34
CA ILE A 75 4.13 -3.99 7.08
C ILE A 75 4.59 -5.30 6.46
N GLU A 76 4.16 -5.55 5.23
CA GLU A 76 4.54 -6.72 4.44
C GLU A 76 5.12 -6.28 3.10
N LYS A 77 6.05 -7.04 2.54
CA LYS A 77 6.54 -6.82 1.18
C LYS A 77 5.63 -7.55 0.20
N MET A 78 5.29 -6.88 -0.89
CA MET A 78 4.58 -7.46 -2.02
C MET A 78 5.36 -7.16 -3.30
N ASP A 79 5.62 -8.21 -4.07
CA ASP A 79 6.34 -8.11 -5.33
C ASP A 79 5.36 -7.92 -6.48
N LYS A 80 5.82 -7.21 -7.52
CA LYS A 80 5.09 -7.05 -8.80
C LYS A 80 3.65 -6.53 -8.62
N VAL A 81 3.46 -5.54 -7.75
CA VAL A 81 2.15 -4.90 -7.57
C VAL A 81 1.86 -4.02 -8.78
N ILE A 82 0.68 -4.18 -9.37
CA ILE A 82 0.24 -3.40 -10.52
C ILE A 82 -0.38 -2.07 -10.08
N ASN A 83 0.04 -0.99 -10.73
CA ASN A 83 -0.69 0.27 -10.72
C ASN A 83 -1.20 0.53 -12.14
N LYS A 84 -2.52 0.48 -12.30
CA LYS A 84 -3.21 0.69 -13.58
C LYS A 84 -4.06 1.95 -13.50
N ARG A 85 -3.95 2.80 -14.52
CA ARG A 85 -4.77 3.99 -14.70
C ARG A 85 -5.46 3.92 -16.05
N GLU A 86 -6.78 3.96 -16.03
CA GLU A 86 -7.62 3.99 -17.23
C GLU A 86 -8.34 5.33 -17.23
N PHE A 87 -8.17 6.10 -18.31
CA PHE A 87 -8.88 7.36 -18.52
C PHE A 87 -9.62 7.28 -19.86
N PRO A 88 -10.90 7.67 -19.94
CA PRO A 88 -11.63 7.71 -21.19
C PRO A 88 -10.89 8.57 -22.23
N GLY A 89 -10.61 8.01 -23.41
CA GLY A 89 -9.93 8.71 -24.51
C GLY A 89 -8.40 8.70 -24.45
N PHE A 90 -7.79 8.00 -23.49
CA PHE A 90 -6.34 7.81 -23.39
C PHE A 90 -5.97 6.33 -23.41
N GLU A 91 -4.77 6.02 -23.89
CA GLU A 91 -4.21 4.67 -23.78
C GLU A 91 -4.10 4.26 -22.30
N PRO A 92 -4.52 3.03 -21.94
CA PRO A 92 -4.37 2.52 -20.59
C PRO A 92 -2.90 2.56 -20.16
N HIS A 93 -2.64 3.20 -19.05
CA HIS A 93 -1.30 3.27 -18.49
C HIS A 93 -1.17 2.25 -17.36
N TYR A 94 -0.12 1.41 -17.38
CA TYR A 94 0.14 0.49 -16.28
C TYR A 94 1.62 0.33 -15.99
N ASN A 95 1.99 0.19 -14.73
CA ASN A 95 3.34 -0.19 -14.34
C ASN A 95 3.30 -1.17 -13.16
N TYR A 96 4.42 -1.82 -12.90
CA TYR A 96 4.61 -2.72 -11.77
C TYR A 96 5.70 -2.19 -10.86
N PHE A 97 5.57 -2.44 -9.56
CA PHE A 97 6.67 -2.21 -8.63
C PHE A 97 6.56 -3.10 -7.41
N ASP A 98 7.71 -3.42 -6.82
CA ASP A 98 7.75 -4.01 -5.48
C ASP A 98 7.40 -2.92 -4.46
N GLN A 99 6.51 -3.22 -3.53
CA GLN A 99 6.04 -2.25 -2.53
C GLN A 99 5.92 -2.86 -1.14
N LEU A 100 5.81 -1.98 -0.15
CA LEU A 100 5.35 -2.32 1.18
C LEU A 100 3.83 -2.14 1.21
N THR A 101 3.11 -3.14 1.70
CA THR A 101 1.67 -3.09 1.95
C THR A 101 1.42 -2.92 3.43
N LEU A 102 0.48 -2.02 3.77
CA LEU A 102 0.21 -1.59 5.13
C LEU A 102 -1.15 -2.09 5.59
N ARG A 103 -1.20 -2.68 6.77
CA ARG A 103 -2.43 -2.98 7.51
C ARG A 103 -2.29 -2.44 8.92
N TYR A 104 -3.39 -2.09 9.56
CA TYR A 104 -3.34 -1.55 10.91
C TYR A 104 -4.51 -1.98 11.78
N ARG A 105 -4.26 -1.88 13.08
CA ARG A 105 -5.26 -1.92 14.13
C ARG A 105 -5.15 -0.65 14.95
N LEU A 106 -6.30 -0.05 15.25
CA LEU A 106 -6.39 1.16 16.04
C LEU A 106 -7.40 0.97 17.18
N VAL A 107 -6.90 1.10 18.40
CA VAL A 107 -7.71 1.12 19.63
C VAL A 107 -7.46 2.45 20.33
N LYS A 108 -8.52 3.12 20.76
CA LYS A 108 -8.44 4.38 21.51
C LYS A 108 -9.32 4.29 22.75
N ASN A 109 -8.75 4.53 23.92
CA ASN A 109 -9.42 4.43 25.23
C ASN A 109 -10.17 3.09 25.38
N ASN A 110 -9.51 1.98 25.05
CA ASN A 110 -10.07 0.62 25.04
C ASN A 110 -11.21 0.36 24.04
N ILE A 111 -11.52 1.31 23.15
CA ILE A 111 -12.50 1.13 22.08
C ILE A 111 -11.77 0.78 20.79
N LEU A 112 -12.12 -0.36 20.19
CA LEU A 112 -11.63 -0.74 18.87
C LEU A 112 -12.26 0.16 17.81
N LEU A 113 -11.44 0.92 17.09
CA LEU A 113 -11.89 1.79 16.00
C LEU A 113 -11.78 1.09 14.64
N PHE A 114 -10.70 0.34 14.43
CA PHE A 114 -10.47 -0.38 13.18
C PHE A 114 -9.48 -1.53 13.36
N ASP A 115 -9.64 -2.61 12.61
CA ASP A 115 -8.68 -3.72 12.52
C ASP A 115 -8.76 -4.39 11.15
N ASN A 116 -7.64 -4.39 10.41
CA ASN A 116 -7.48 -5.20 9.22
C ASN A 116 -6.17 -6.01 9.19
N LEU A 117 -5.54 -6.27 10.34
CA LEU A 117 -4.20 -6.91 10.38
C LEU A 117 -4.14 -8.26 9.65
N ASN A 118 -5.24 -9.01 9.64
CA ASN A 118 -5.37 -10.34 9.05
C ASN A 118 -6.33 -10.40 7.84
N GLN A 119 -6.72 -9.25 7.29
CA GLN A 119 -7.58 -9.23 6.11
C GLN A 119 -6.77 -9.43 4.82
N ASP A 120 -7.33 -10.23 3.92
CA ASP A 120 -6.83 -10.38 2.55
C ASP A 120 -7.27 -9.18 1.69
N GLY A 121 -6.53 -8.91 0.61
CA GLY A 121 -6.94 -7.90 -0.39
C GLY A 121 -6.86 -6.45 0.10
N VAL A 122 -5.66 -5.99 0.46
CA VAL A 122 -5.42 -4.57 0.74
C VAL A 122 -5.43 -3.78 -0.55
N ASP A 123 -6.13 -2.63 -0.56
CA ASP A 123 -6.09 -1.68 -1.67
C ASP A 123 -4.63 -1.23 -1.89
N PRO A 124 -4.01 -1.63 -3.01
CA PRO A 124 -2.58 -1.42 -3.25
C PRO A 124 -2.22 0.05 -3.45
N ILE A 125 -3.21 0.93 -3.64
CA ILE A 125 -3.03 2.37 -3.87
C ILE A 125 -3.39 3.18 -2.61
N ALA A 126 -4.21 2.62 -1.72
CA ALA A 126 -4.63 3.33 -0.51
C ALA A 126 -3.78 3.03 0.73
N ASN A 127 -3.06 1.89 0.76
CA ASN A 127 -2.26 1.47 1.91
C ASN A 127 -0.93 0.86 1.46
N TYR A 128 -0.01 1.72 1.03
CA TYR A 128 1.30 1.30 0.53
C TYR A 128 2.41 2.25 0.94
N ALA A 129 3.65 1.74 0.90
CA ALA A 129 4.86 2.56 0.91
C ALA A 129 5.89 2.03 -0.09
N THR A 130 6.67 2.92 -0.67
CA THR A 130 7.84 2.61 -1.49
C THR A 130 9.07 3.33 -0.96
N LYS A 131 10.22 2.66 -1.08
CA LYS A 131 11.53 3.18 -0.68
C LYS A 131 12.37 3.37 -1.94
N HIS A 132 12.80 4.61 -2.18
CA HIS A 132 13.78 4.93 -3.21
C HIS A 132 15.18 4.84 -2.60
N GLY A 133 16.20 4.51 -3.39
CA GLY A 133 17.58 4.39 -2.93
C GLY A 133 18.12 5.67 -2.31
N SER A 134 17.83 6.81 -2.93
CA SER A 134 18.26 8.15 -2.51
C SER A 134 17.67 8.66 -1.19
N ASN A 135 16.56 8.08 -0.74
CA ASN A 135 15.87 8.51 0.49
C ASN A 135 16.29 7.66 1.69
N ASN A 136 16.20 8.19 2.90
CA ASN A 136 16.37 7.41 4.14
C ASN A 136 15.02 6.94 4.74
N TYR A 137 13.92 7.14 4.02
CA TYR A 137 12.57 6.77 4.45
C TYR A 137 11.79 6.12 3.30
N ALA A 138 10.84 5.26 3.65
CA ALA A 138 9.79 4.84 2.74
C ALA A 138 8.64 5.86 2.80
N ARG A 139 7.94 6.09 1.69
CA ARG A 139 6.78 7.01 1.64
C ARG A 139 5.63 6.38 0.87
N GLY A 140 4.42 6.87 1.12
CA GLY A 140 3.24 6.41 0.39
C GLY A 140 1.96 6.90 1.03
N ARG A 141 0.89 6.11 0.93
CA ARG A 141 -0.45 6.47 1.38
C ARG A 141 -0.95 5.46 2.40
N ILE A 142 -1.71 5.95 3.37
CA ILE A 142 -2.51 5.13 4.29
C ILE A 142 -3.94 5.66 4.34
N TRP A 143 -4.91 4.75 4.39
CA TRP A 143 -6.31 5.09 4.52
C TRP A 143 -6.76 4.91 5.97
N ASP A 144 -6.97 6.04 6.63
CA ASP A 144 -7.71 6.06 7.89
C ASP A 144 -9.19 5.77 7.62
N ARG A 145 -9.57 4.52 7.84
CA ARG A 145 -10.94 4.03 7.65
C ARG A 145 -11.93 4.62 8.65
N THR A 146 -11.48 5.00 9.85
CA THR A 146 -12.35 5.56 10.90
C THR A 146 -12.86 6.95 10.50
N ARG A 147 -11.97 7.78 9.93
CA ARG A 147 -12.32 9.13 9.46
C ARG A 147 -12.59 9.20 7.95
N ASN A 148 -12.39 8.10 7.26
CA ASN A 148 -12.48 8.00 5.81
C ASN A 148 -11.59 9.04 5.08
N VAL A 149 -10.33 9.13 5.47
CA VAL A 149 -9.33 10.06 4.90
C VAL A 149 -8.09 9.28 4.49
N ARG A 150 -7.58 9.56 3.29
CA ARG A 150 -6.30 9.02 2.81
C ARG A 150 -5.22 10.06 3.04
N GLY A 151 -4.19 9.74 3.80
CA GLY A 151 -3.08 10.65 4.08
C GLY A 151 -1.77 10.13 3.51
N SER A 152 -0.88 11.05 3.13
CA SER A 152 0.52 10.73 2.84
C SER A 152 1.29 10.50 4.13
N HIS A 153 2.24 9.58 4.10
CA HIS A 153 3.12 9.33 5.24
C HIS A 153 4.55 9.06 4.82
N THR A 154 5.45 9.13 5.81
CA THR A 154 6.79 8.56 5.73
C THR A 154 7.05 7.56 6.85
N ILE A 155 7.93 6.60 6.58
CA ILE A 155 8.40 5.58 7.53
C ILE A 155 9.92 5.57 7.51
N THR A 156 10.53 6.01 8.61
CA THR A 156 11.99 6.04 8.76
C THR A 156 12.43 4.95 9.71
N ARG A 157 13.38 4.10 9.30
CA ARG A 157 13.96 3.07 10.17
C ARG A 157 15.01 3.71 11.08
N LEU A 158 14.98 3.38 12.37
CA LEU A 158 15.98 3.86 13.34
C LEU A 158 16.98 2.76 13.71
N ASN A 159 18.28 3.05 13.75
CA ASN A 159 19.29 2.06 14.11
C ASN A 159 19.37 1.85 15.64
N THR A 160 18.34 1.21 16.21
CA THR A 160 18.18 0.96 17.65
C THR A 160 17.91 -0.51 17.96
N ASN A 161 18.12 -0.89 19.23
CA ASN A 161 17.69 -2.15 19.82
C ASN A 161 16.84 -1.87 21.08
N PRO A 162 15.53 -2.21 21.15
CA PRO A 162 14.75 -2.89 20.12
C PRO A 162 14.62 -2.07 18.82
N ALA A 163 14.27 -2.75 17.73
CA ALA A 163 14.06 -2.12 16.44
C ALA A 163 12.90 -1.11 16.51
N LYS A 164 13.10 0.07 15.93
CA LYS A 164 12.11 1.16 15.90
C LYS A 164 11.94 1.78 14.52
N ILE A 165 10.77 2.35 14.28
CA ILE A 165 10.49 3.24 13.15
C ILE A 165 9.92 4.56 13.65
N ILE A 166 10.12 5.63 12.88
CA ILE A 166 9.27 6.82 12.97
C ILE A 166 8.23 6.71 11.87
N PHE A 167 6.96 6.68 12.26
CA PHE A 167 5.81 6.77 11.35
C PHE A 167 5.26 8.19 11.38
N ASN A 168 5.36 8.92 10.27
CA ASN A 168 4.90 10.29 10.18
C ASN A 168 3.75 10.41 9.18
N LEU A 169 2.53 10.57 9.70
CA LEU A 169 1.34 10.88 8.90
C LEU A 169 1.22 12.39 8.70
N GLU A 170 1.25 12.84 7.45
CA GLU A 170 1.23 14.25 7.09
C GLU A 170 -0.15 14.87 7.20
N ARG A 171 -0.18 16.17 7.54
CA ARG A 171 -1.42 16.93 7.74
C ARG A 171 -1.92 17.67 6.51
N PHE A 172 -1.09 17.84 5.47
CA PHE A 172 -1.39 18.74 4.36
C PHE A 172 -1.56 18.03 3.01
N ASP A 173 -1.01 16.83 2.86
CA ASP A 173 -1.24 15.97 1.70
C ASP A 173 -2.21 14.84 2.07
N TYR A 174 -3.50 15.10 1.83
CA TYR A 174 -4.56 14.15 2.09
C TYR A 174 -5.73 14.28 1.11
N THR A 175 -6.52 13.21 1.01
CA THR A 175 -7.78 13.18 0.28
C THR A 175 -8.90 12.81 1.24
N LYS A 176 -9.86 13.73 1.40
CA LYS A 176 -11.13 13.46 2.09
C LYS A 176 -12.02 12.66 1.16
N VAL A 177 -12.53 11.54 1.64
CA VAL A 177 -13.42 10.68 0.86
C VAL A 177 -14.89 11.00 1.17
N ASN A 178 -15.20 11.46 2.39
CA ASN A 178 -16.52 11.99 2.72
C ASN A 178 -16.64 13.48 2.30
N ASP A 179 -17.88 13.97 2.29
CA ASP A 179 -18.16 15.39 2.13
C ASP A 179 -17.55 16.25 3.24
N SER A 180 -17.26 17.52 2.91
CA SER A 180 -16.59 18.43 3.84
C SER A 180 -17.31 18.64 5.17
N SER A 181 -18.64 18.56 5.19
CA SER A 181 -19.47 18.71 6.39
C SER A 181 -19.24 17.60 7.42
N PHE A 182 -18.87 16.39 6.99
CA PHE A 182 -18.55 15.26 7.89
C PHE A 182 -17.40 15.60 8.86
N TYR A 183 -16.48 16.46 8.43
CA TYR A 183 -15.29 16.84 9.20
C TYR A 183 -15.49 18.10 10.06
N GLN A 184 -16.72 18.64 10.12
CA GLN A 184 -17.07 19.83 10.93
C GLN A 184 -17.63 19.44 12.30
N ASP A 185 -17.21 18.30 12.84
CA ASP A 185 -17.67 17.70 14.10
C ASP A 185 -16.75 18.01 15.30
N GLY A 186 -15.73 18.86 15.10
CA GLY A 186 -14.74 19.22 16.12
C GLY A 186 -13.73 18.11 16.43
N GLN A 187 -13.79 16.96 15.73
CA GLN A 187 -12.83 15.88 15.89
C GLN A 187 -11.61 16.09 14.99
N PRO A 188 -10.43 15.55 15.36
CA PRO A 188 -9.26 15.55 14.49
C PRO A 188 -9.58 14.95 13.11
N LEU A 189 -8.89 15.45 12.08
CA LEU A 189 -9.07 14.95 10.72
C LEU A 189 -8.72 13.46 10.62
N PHE A 190 -7.66 13.04 11.31
CA PHE A 190 -7.22 11.65 11.38
C PHE A 190 -7.43 11.10 12.79
N SER A 191 -7.89 9.85 12.87
CA SER A 191 -7.89 9.02 14.07
C SER A 191 -6.54 8.33 14.29
N ILE A 192 -5.80 8.01 13.22
CA ILE A 192 -4.42 7.52 13.28
C ILE A 192 -3.51 8.61 13.87
N PRO A 193 -2.60 8.29 14.81
CA PRO A 193 -1.66 9.27 15.37
C PRO A 193 -0.78 9.94 14.30
N GLN A 194 -0.44 11.20 14.54
CA GLN A 194 0.29 12.06 13.60
C GLN A 194 1.58 12.61 14.21
N ASN A 195 2.35 13.37 13.41
CA ASN A 195 3.53 14.14 13.82
C ASN A 195 4.73 13.26 14.21
N GLY A 196 5.02 12.23 13.41
CA GLY A 196 6.21 11.40 13.61
C GLY A 196 6.19 10.61 14.92
N ILE A 197 5.29 9.63 15.03
CA ILE A 197 5.27 8.75 16.19
C ILE A 197 6.39 7.73 16.12
N GLU A 198 7.03 7.47 17.25
CA GLU A 198 7.96 6.35 17.39
C GLU A 198 7.19 5.06 17.63
N MET A 199 7.43 4.05 16.79
CA MET A 199 6.85 2.72 16.93
C MET A 199 7.96 1.69 17.18
N VAL A 200 7.70 0.74 18.06
CA VAL A 200 8.63 -0.35 18.40
C VAL A 200 8.20 -1.62 17.68
N LYS A 201 9.14 -2.39 17.14
CA LYS A 201 8.85 -3.69 16.54
C LYS A 201 8.35 -4.66 17.61
N ILE A 202 7.32 -5.42 17.30
CA ILE A 202 6.75 -6.48 18.14
C ILE A 202 6.74 -7.81 17.38
N ASP A 203 6.74 -8.90 18.12
CA ASP A 203 6.71 -10.28 17.60
C ASP A 203 5.29 -10.72 17.20
#